data_AF-A0A0V8QIA7-F1
#
_entry.id   AF-A0A0V8QIA7-F1
#
_cell.length_a   1.000
_cell.length_b   1.000
_cell.length_c   1.000
_cell.angle_alpha   90.00
_cell.angle_beta   90.00
_cell.angle_gamma   90.00
#
_symmetry.space_group_name_H-M   'P 1'
#
loop_
_entity.id
_entity.type
_entity.pdbx_description
1 polymer ?
#
loop_
_entity_poly.entity_id
_entity_poly.type
_entity_poly.pdbx_seq_one_letter_code
_entity_poly.pdbx_strand_id
1 'polypeptide(L)'
;MKRWKCGRKYTYLILVLTIAGYIVFGIIQVGKSYKTYQLTDFIVVGIILLLLGIAEKRLIGKFLNNSSVLKQNNENLKAEQEKIYNYDEVNVALDQTKIKLSADEKILQGKVVDILTKSLLRKRGYGVYMKTSENEDYFFRELVKNIENSGLKSALLYLEPMSDKSFSVHYDGYQIGRIKLSGNKTRMQVLVGLHGMKLYENLTVEEYVEKISFWIKHAKHCLRD
;
A
#
# COMPACT_ATOMS: atom_id res chain seq x y z
N MET A 1 -0.88 17.35 -6.14
CA MET A 1 0.43 17.83 -6.63
C MET A 1 1.42 17.86 -5.45
N LYS A 2 2.19 16.79 -5.20
CA LYS A 2 3.15 16.70 -4.08
C LYS A 2 4.55 17.11 -4.58
N ARG A 3 5.01 18.31 -4.22
CA ARG A 3 6.35 18.81 -4.57
C ARG A 3 7.43 18.10 -3.73
N TRP A 4 8.42 17.56 -4.44
CA TRP A 4 9.59 16.87 -3.90
C TRP A 4 10.48 17.82 -3.08
N LYS A 5 10.66 17.55 -1.79
CA LYS A 5 11.66 18.20 -0.92
C LYS A 5 12.82 17.24 -0.66
N CYS A 6 13.61 16.90 -1.69
CA CYS A 6 14.78 16.01 -1.53
C CYS A 6 16.12 16.62 -1.99
N GLY A 7 16.23 17.95 -2.11
CA GLY A 7 17.40 18.60 -2.71
C GLY A 7 18.39 19.31 -1.77
N ARG A 8 18.05 19.56 -0.50
CA ARG A 8 18.87 20.47 0.36
C ARG A 8 20.05 19.84 1.09
N LYS A 9 20.14 18.51 1.19
CA LYS A 9 21.20 17.87 1.99
C LYS A 9 22.53 17.72 1.25
N TYR A 10 22.50 17.65 -0.08
CA TYR A 10 23.72 17.43 -0.89
C TYR A 10 24.52 18.70 -1.13
N THR A 11 23.87 19.87 -1.22
CA THR A 11 24.56 21.15 -1.47
C THR A 11 25.50 21.55 -0.34
N TYR A 12 25.13 21.26 0.92
CA TYR A 12 25.99 21.56 2.07
C TYR A 12 27.25 20.67 2.11
N LEU A 13 27.12 19.40 1.73
CA LEU A 13 28.25 18.47 1.69
C LEU A 13 29.30 18.89 0.66
N ILE A 14 28.85 19.29 -0.54
CA ILE A 14 29.72 19.73 -1.63
C ILE A 14 30.49 21.00 -1.22
N LEU A 15 29.81 21.96 -0.59
CA LEU A 15 30.43 23.20 -0.13
C LEU A 15 31.56 22.93 0.90
N VAL A 16 31.30 22.05 1.88
CA VAL A 16 32.28 21.71 2.92
C VAL A 16 33.51 21.02 2.31
N LEU A 17 33.31 20.10 1.35
CA LEU A 17 34.41 19.42 0.67
C LEU A 17 35.26 20.39 -0.16
N THR A 18 34.64 21.36 -0.84
CA THR A 18 35.40 22.36 -1.61
C THR A 18 36.25 23.25 -0.71
N ILE A 19 35.73 23.70 0.43
CA ILE A 19 36.48 24.55 1.38
C ILE A 19 37.66 23.76 1.96
N ALA A 20 37.44 22.49 2.34
CA ALA A 20 38.51 21.64 2.86
C ALA A 20 39.63 21.44 1.81
N GLY A 21 39.27 21.22 0.54
CA GLY A 21 40.24 21.09 -0.55
C GLY A 21 41.12 22.33 -0.72
N TYR A 22 40.53 23.53 -0.65
CA TYR A 22 41.29 24.79 -0.75
C TYR A 22 42.27 25.00 0.41
N ILE A 23 41.89 24.61 1.64
CA ILE A 23 42.77 24.72 2.81
C ILE A 23 44.00 23.81 2.65
N VAL A 24 43.79 22.56 2.24
CA VAL A 24 44.90 21.61 2.02
C VAL A 24 45.82 22.11 0.90
N PHE A 25 45.25 22.61 -0.19
CA PHE A 25 46.04 23.17 -1.30
C PHE A 25 46.89 24.37 -0.87
N GLY A 26 46.34 25.28 -0.05
CA GLY A 26 47.08 26.42 0.50
C GLY A 26 48.26 26.00 1.38
N ILE A 27 48.08 25.00 2.24
CA ILE A 27 49.14 24.47 3.10
C ILE A 27 50.28 23.86 2.26
N ILE A 28 49.96 23.11 1.21
CA ILE A 28 50.96 22.51 0.30
C ILE A 28 51.78 23.59 -0.42
N GLN A 29 51.15 24.67 -0.87
CA GLN A 29 51.84 25.76 -1.58
C GLN A 29 52.78 26.53 -0.64
N VAL A 30 52.34 26.85 0.58
CA VAL A 30 53.18 27.55 1.57
C VAL A 30 54.35 26.67 2.03
N GLY A 31 54.13 25.35 2.16
CA GLY A 31 55.16 24.38 2.53
C GLY A 31 56.33 24.27 1.54
N LYS A 32 56.14 24.61 0.26
CA LYS A 32 57.26 24.60 -0.71
C LYS A 32 58.27 25.73 -0.51
N SER A 33 57.94 26.78 0.23
CA SER A 33 58.77 27.98 0.37
C SER A 33 59.67 27.98 1.63
N TYR A 34 59.43 27.10 2.60
CA TYR A 34 60.15 27.09 3.88
C TYR A 34 60.69 25.70 4.26
N LYS A 35 61.99 25.64 4.56
CA LYS A 35 62.77 24.44 4.94
C LYS A 35 62.46 23.93 6.37
N THR A 36 61.22 24.02 6.82
CA THR A 36 60.77 23.64 8.17
C THR A 36 59.59 22.68 8.10
N TYR A 37 59.81 21.52 7.50
CA TYR A 37 58.76 20.50 7.27
C TYR A 37 58.31 19.79 8.54
N GLN A 38 59.16 19.70 9.58
CA GLN A 38 58.85 18.82 10.71
C GLN A 38 57.73 19.33 11.62
N LEU A 39 57.68 20.63 11.96
CA LEU A 39 56.72 21.10 12.97
C LEU A 39 55.30 21.29 12.41
N THR A 40 55.18 21.75 11.16
CA THR A 40 53.89 21.99 10.53
C THR A 40 53.12 20.70 10.27
N ASP A 41 53.82 19.62 9.95
CA ASP A 41 53.19 18.32 9.67
C ASP A 41 52.54 17.73 10.93
N PHE A 42 53.18 17.87 12.10
CA PHE A 42 52.60 17.42 13.38
C PHE A 42 51.34 18.21 13.77
N ILE A 43 51.32 19.53 13.51
CA ILE A 43 50.14 20.37 13.80
C ILE A 43 48.97 19.96 12.89
N VAL A 44 49.23 19.72 11.60
CA VAL A 44 48.20 19.31 10.64
C VAL A 44 47.63 17.93 11.03
N VAL A 45 48.47 16.96 11.37
CA VAL A 45 48.01 15.64 11.83
C VAL A 45 47.20 15.76 13.12
N GLY A 46 47.62 16.61 14.07
CA GLY A 46 46.87 16.86 15.31
C GLY A 46 45.48 17.45 15.07
N ILE A 47 45.35 18.40 14.14
CA ILE A 47 44.05 18.98 13.77
C ILE A 47 43.15 17.96 13.08
N ILE A 48 43.70 17.13 12.19
CA ILE A 48 42.94 16.06 11.51
C ILE A 48 42.40 15.03 12.53
N LEU A 49 43.23 14.59 13.48
CA LEU A 49 42.80 13.66 14.53
C LEU A 49 41.73 14.26 15.44
N LEU A 50 41.84 15.55 15.80
CA LEU A 50 40.84 16.24 16.60
C LEU A 50 39.49 16.35 15.87
N LEU A 51 39.51 16.66 14.57
CA LEU A 51 38.30 16.71 13.75
C LEU A 51 37.65 15.33 13.57
N LEU A 52 38.44 14.27 13.41
CA LEU A 52 37.95 12.89 13.38
C LEU A 52 37.25 12.50 14.69
N GLY A 53 37.85 12.81 15.85
CA GLY A 53 37.24 12.52 17.15
C GLY A 53 35.93 13.27 17.41
N ILE A 54 35.81 14.52 16.93
CA ILE A 54 34.56 15.30 17.02
C ILE A 54 33.48 14.71 16.09
N ALA A 55 33.87 14.25 14.89
CA ALA A 55 32.95 13.62 13.96
C ALA A 55 32.38 12.31 14.51
N GLU A 56 33.21 11.45 15.12
CA GLU A 56 32.78 10.18 15.74
C GLU A 56 31.77 10.42 16.87
N LYS A 57 32.04 11.34 17.79
CA LYS A 57 31.10 11.67 18.89
C LYS A 57 29.74 12.13 18.37
N ARG A 58 29.72 12.91 17.28
CA ARG A 58 28.48 13.42 16.69
C ARG A 58 27.71 12.35 15.92
N LEU A 59 28.40 11.39 15.32
CA LEU A 59 27.81 10.25 14.62
C LEU A 59 27.19 9.26 15.62
N ILE A 60 27.89 8.95 16.70
CA ILE A 60 27.41 8.08 17.79
C ILE A 60 26.17 8.68 18.45
N GLY A 61 26.16 9.99 18.74
CA GLY A 61 24.99 10.65 19.32
C GLY A 61 23.74 10.60 18.44
N LYS A 62 23.88 10.72 17.12
CA LYS A 62 22.77 10.55 16.17
C LYS A 62 22.29 9.10 16.08
N PHE A 63 23.20 8.14 16.18
CA PHE A 63 22.86 6.72 16.14
C PHE A 63 22.06 6.28 17.38
N LEU A 64 22.45 6.77 18.56
CA LEU A 64 21.74 6.51 19.81
C LEU A 64 20.33 7.12 19.82
N ASN A 65 20.17 8.35 19.30
CA ASN A 65 18.85 9.00 19.22
C ASN A 65 17.91 8.31 18.20
N ASN A 66 18.45 7.74 17.13
CA ASN A 66 17.64 6.92 16.21
C ASN A 66 17.27 5.56 16.82
N SER A 67 18.11 5.00 17.70
CA SER A 67 17.84 3.73 18.38
C SER A 67 16.66 3.83 19.37
N SER A 68 16.55 4.93 20.12
CA SER A 68 15.40 5.16 21.00
C SER A 68 14.10 5.34 20.22
N VAL A 69 14.13 6.10 19.11
CA VAL A 69 12.98 6.26 18.20
C VAL A 69 12.57 4.93 17.57
N LEU A 70 13.53 4.07 17.20
CA LEU A 70 13.26 2.73 16.67
C LEU A 70 12.64 1.80 17.71
N LYS A 71 13.10 1.86 18.98
CA LYS A 71 12.49 1.09 20.07
C LYS A 71 11.04 1.49 20.31
N GLN A 72 10.77 2.80 20.37
CA GLN A 72 9.41 3.31 20.57
C GLN A 72 8.47 2.94 19.41
N ASN A 73 8.96 2.99 18.17
CA ASN A 73 8.18 2.55 17.01
C ASN A 73 7.89 1.05 17.04
N ASN A 74 8.84 0.21 17.48
CA ASN A 74 8.65 -1.23 17.60
C ASN A 74 7.67 -1.60 18.72
N GLU A 75 7.65 -0.86 19.83
CA GLU A 75 6.66 -1.04 20.90
C GLU A 75 5.25 -0.64 20.44
N ASN A 76 5.12 0.47 19.70
CA ASN A 76 3.85 0.86 19.09
C ASN A 76 3.34 -0.18 18.08
N LEU A 77 4.24 -0.73 17.24
CA LEU A 77 3.92 -1.82 16.31
C LEU A 77 3.48 -3.10 17.02
N LYS A 78 4.14 -3.47 18.14
CA LYS A 78 3.71 -4.61 18.96
C LYS A 78 2.34 -4.39 19.58
N ALA A 79 2.07 -3.20 20.14
CA ALA A 79 0.76 -2.86 20.69
C ALA A 79 -0.35 -2.82 19.62
N GLU A 80 -0.02 -2.43 18.39
CA GLU A 80 -0.94 -2.45 17.25
C GLU A 80 -1.20 -3.89 16.76
N GLN A 81 -0.18 -4.74 16.76
CA GLN A 81 -0.31 -6.19 16.47
C GLN A 81 -1.11 -6.93 17.55
N GLU A 82 -0.96 -6.57 18.82
CA GLU A 82 -1.72 -7.17 19.92
C GLU A 82 -3.20 -6.76 19.89
N LYS A 83 -3.51 -5.54 19.42
CA LYS A 83 -4.88 -5.13 19.07
C LYS A 83 -5.45 -5.89 17.87
N ILE A 84 -4.61 -6.27 16.91
CA ILE A 84 -5.01 -7.10 15.77
C ILE A 84 -5.28 -8.55 16.22
N TYR A 85 -4.47 -9.11 17.12
CA TYR A 85 -4.66 -10.47 17.63
C TYR A 85 -5.90 -10.63 18.54
N ASN A 86 -6.27 -9.57 19.26
CA ASN A 86 -7.51 -9.52 20.03
C ASN A 86 -8.78 -9.34 19.15
N TYR A 87 -8.62 -9.15 17.83
CA TYR A 87 -9.73 -9.05 16.89
C TYR A 87 -10.22 -10.41 16.38
N ASP A 88 -9.37 -11.45 16.44
CA ASP A 88 -9.77 -12.82 16.10
C ASP A 88 -10.79 -13.38 17.12
N GLU A 89 -10.75 -12.96 18.39
CA GLU A 89 -11.78 -13.30 19.39
C GLU A 89 -13.13 -12.58 19.14
N VAL A 90 -13.11 -11.37 18.57
CA VAL A 90 -14.34 -10.63 18.24
C VAL A 90 -15.03 -11.21 17.00
N ASN A 91 -14.27 -11.80 16.06
CA ASN A 91 -14.83 -12.49 14.89
C ASN A 91 -15.45 -13.86 15.23
N VAL A 92 -15.10 -14.48 16.37
CA VAL A 92 -15.81 -15.67 16.86
C VAL A 92 -17.19 -15.30 17.43
N ALA A 93 -17.38 -14.06 17.89
CA ALA A 93 -18.63 -13.59 18.49
C ALA A 93 -19.68 -13.06 17.49
N LEU A 94 -19.30 -12.77 16.24
CA LEU A 94 -20.20 -12.23 15.20
C LEU A 94 -20.72 -13.28 14.20
N ASP A 95 -20.31 -14.55 14.31
CA ASP A 95 -20.66 -15.64 13.35
C ASP A 95 -21.55 -16.76 13.93
N GLN A 96 -22.19 -16.55 15.09
CA GLN A 96 -23.01 -17.61 15.71
C GLN A 96 -24.52 -17.38 15.69
N THR A 97 -25.01 -16.32 15.05
CA THR A 97 -26.43 -16.19 14.73
C THR A 97 -26.79 -16.97 13.46
N LYS A 98 -26.89 -18.30 13.62
CA LYS A 98 -27.97 -19.15 13.10
C LYS A 98 -28.33 -19.04 11.59
N ILE A 99 -27.39 -19.39 10.73
CA ILE A 99 -27.69 -20.26 9.57
C ILE A 99 -26.56 -21.29 9.55
N LYS A 100 -26.87 -22.59 9.61
CA LYS A 100 -25.87 -23.64 9.36
C LYS A 100 -25.48 -23.54 7.88
N LEU A 101 -24.57 -22.62 7.54
CA LEU A 101 -23.99 -22.55 6.21
C LEU A 101 -23.30 -23.89 5.94
N SER A 102 -23.59 -24.44 4.76
CA SER A 102 -22.94 -25.63 4.24
C SER A 102 -21.43 -25.41 4.15
N ALA A 103 -20.65 -26.51 4.13
CA ALA A 103 -19.19 -26.41 4.01
C ALA A 103 -18.78 -25.61 2.76
N ASP A 104 -19.51 -25.79 1.66
CA ASP A 104 -19.26 -25.10 0.39
C ASP A 104 -19.51 -23.59 0.48
N GLU A 105 -20.56 -23.16 1.18
CA GLU A 105 -20.84 -21.73 1.38
C GLU A 105 -19.79 -21.06 2.26
N LYS A 106 -19.26 -21.77 3.27
CA LYS A 106 -18.16 -21.24 4.09
C LYS A 106 -16.88 -21.05 3.27
N ILE A 107 -16.57 -22.01 2.40
CA ILE A 107 -15.43 -21.92 1.47
C ILE A 107 -15.62 -20.71 0.54
N LEU A 108 -16.82 -20.55 -0.02
CA LEU A 108 -17.15 -19.42 -0.90
C LEU A 108 -17.03 -18.08 -0.17
N GLN A 109 -17.55 -17.99 1.05
CA GLN A 109 -17.43 -16.79 1.88
C GLN A 109 -15.96 -16.46 2.18
N GLY A 110 -15.13 -17.46 2.50
CA GLY A 110 -13.69 -17.27 2.68
C GLY A 110 -13.01 -16.68 1.44
N LYS A 111 -13.38 -17.14 0.23
CA LYS A 111 -12.87 -16.56 -1.03
C LYS A 111 -13.32 -15.12 -1.22
N VAL A 112 -14.58 -14.79 -0.93
CA VAL A 112 -15.09 -13.41 -1.02
C VAL A 112 -14.30 -12.49 -0.10
N VAL A 113 -14.10 -12.89 1.16
CA VAL A 113 -13.32 -12.13 2.15
C VAL A 113 -11.88 -11.93 1.69
N ASP A 114 -11.23 -12.97 1.16
CA ASP A 114 -9.86 -12.88 0.62
C ASP A 114 -9.78 -11.89 -0.55
N ILE A 115 -10.72 -11.96 -1.51
CA ILE A 115 -10.80 -11.04 -2.65
C ILE A 115 -11.00 -9.60 -2.19
N LEU A 116 -11.94 -9.34 -1.28
CA LEU A 116 -12.21 -8.00 -0.76
C LEU A 116 -11.00 -7.45 0.02
N THR A 117 -10.38 -8.28 0.86
CA THR A 117 -9.20 -7.91 1.65
C THR A 117 -8.02 -7.54 0.74
N LYS A 118 -7.69 -8.41 -0.23
CA LYS A 118 -6.67 -8.11 -1.26
C LYS A 118 -7.00 -6.81 -1.99
N SER A 119 -8.28 -6.60 -2.30
CA SER A 119 -8.70 -5.43 -3.06
C SER A 119 -8.49 -4.11 -2.29
N LEU A 120 -8.74 -4.14 -0.98
CA LEU A 120 -8.52 -3.02 -0.07
C LEU A 120 -7.05 -2.73 0.18
N LEU A 121 -6.24 -3.77 0.44
CA LEU A 121 -4.81 -3.64 0.69
C LEU A 121 -4.12 -2.89 -0.44
N ARG A 122 -4.50 -3.17 -1.70
CA ARG A 122 -3.94 -2.51 -2.88
C ARG A 122 -4.20 -1.00 -2.91
N LYS A 123 -5.35 -0.53 -2.41
CA LYS A 123 -5.78 0.87 -2.50
C LYS A 123 -5.46 1.69 -1.26
N ARG A 124 -5.62 1.12 -0.07
CA ARG A 124 -5.54 1.85 1.21
C ARG A 124 -4.38 1.43 2.12
N GLY A 125 -3.65 0.37 1.78
CA GLY A 125 -2.59 -0.19 2.63
C GLY A 125 -3.13 -1.13 3.71
N TYR A 126 -2.26 -1.52 4.63
CA TYR A 126 -2.57 -2.48 5.72
C TYR A 126 -3.59 -1.93 6.73
N GLY A 127 -4.33 -2.82 7.38
CA GLY A 127 -5.20 -2.49 8.53
C GLY A 127 -6.60 -1.96 8.21
N VAL A 128 -7.04 -1.99 6.94
CA VAL A 128 -8.37 -1.50 6.55
C VAL A 128 -9.35 -2.64 6.37
N TYR A 129 -10.30 -2.75 7.30
CA TYR A 129 -11.47 -3.61 7.17
C TYR A 129 -12.59 -2.90 6.40
N MET A 130 -13.30 -3.63 5.55
CA MET A 130 -14.52 -3.14 4.92
C MET A 130 -15.72 -3.89 5.47
N LYS A 131 -16.62 -3.14 6.10
CA LYS A 131 -17.94 -3.64 6.45
C LYS A 131 -18.81 -3.61 5.20
N THR A 132 -19.19 -4.78 4.72
CA THR A 132 -20.19 -4.98 3.66
C THR A 132 -21.59 -5.06 4.28
N SER A 133 -22.59 -4.68 3.49
CA SER A 133 -24.01 -4.92 3.82
C SER A 133 -24.43 -6.32 3.39
N GLU A 134 -25.55 -6.83 3.95
CA GLU A 134 -26.09 -8.16 3.60
C GLU A 134 -26.32 -8.32 2.09
N ASN A 135 -26.80 -7.28 1.43
CA ASN A 135 -27.02 -7.22 -0.01
C ASN A 135 -25.71 -7.28 -0.80
N GLU A 136 -24.68 -6.57 -0.34
CA GLU A 136 -23.35 -6.61 -0.96
C GLU A 136 -22.71 -7.99 -0.79
N ASP A 137 -22.79 -8.58 0.40
CA ASP A 137 -22.30 -9.93 0.66
C ASP A 137 -22.99 -10.97 -0.20
N TYR A 138 -24.32 -10.91 -0.32
CA TYR A 138 -25.08 -11.79 -1.19
C TYR A 138 -24.65 -11.64 -2.66
N PHE A 139 -24.57 -10.41 -3.16
CA PHE A 139 -24.14 -10.15 -4.52
C PHE A 139 -22.71 -10.64 -4.80
N PHE A 140 -21.77 -10.40 -3.88
CA PHE A 140 -20.38 -10.82 -4.07
C PHE A 140 -20.21 -12.34 -4.02
N ARG A 141 -20.96 -13.04 -3.15
CA ARG A 141 -21.00 -14.51 -3.18
C ARG A 141 -21.48 -15.03 -4.53
N GLU A 142 -22.59 -14.52 -5.03
CA GLU A 142 -23.12 -14.93 -6.34
C GLU A 142 -22.18 -14.56 -7.49
N LEU A 143 -21.49 -13.42 -7.42
CA LEU A 143 -20.47 -13.04 -8.41
C LEU A 143 -19.32 -14.05 -8.46
N VAL A 144 -18.74 -14.38 -7.31
CA VAL A 144 -17.63 -15.35 -7.23
C VAL A 144 -18.09 -16.73 -7.73
N LYS A 145 -19.27 -17.18 -7.30
CA LYS A 145 -19.87 -18.44 -7.73
C LYS A 145 -20.09 -18.50 -9.24
N ASN A 146 -20.67 -17.46 -9.84
CA ASN A 146 -20.90 -17.40 -11.28
C ASN A 146 -19.58 -17.37 -12.08
N ILE A 147 -18.55 -16.68 -11.58
CA ILE A 147 -17.21 -16.68 -12.20
C ILE A 147 -16.63 -18.10 -12.21
N GLU A 148 -16.64 -18.81 -11.07
CA GLU A 148 -16.12 -20.18 -10.97
C GLU A 148 -16.89 -21.16 -11.86
N ASN A 149 -18.22 -21.08 -11.84
CA ASN A 149 -19.09 -21.89 -12.70
C ASN A 149 -18.85 -21.65 -14.19
N SER A 150 -18.34 -20.46 -14.56
CA SER A 150 -18.02 -20.14 -15.95
C SER A 150 -16.65 -20.63 -16.41
N GLY A 151 -15.87 -21.28 -15.52
CA GLY A 151 -14.50 -21.75 -15.77
C GLY A 151 -13.41 -20.69 -15.59
N LEU A 152 -13.77 -19.51 -15.06
CA LEU A 152 -12.84 -18.44 -14.77
C LEU A 152 -12.29 -18.56 -13.34
N LYS A 153 -11.06 -18.09 -13.12
CA LYS A 153 -10.44 -18.08 -11.78
C LYS A 153 -10.95 -16.89 -10.97
N SER A 154 -11.63 -17.14 -9.87
CA SER A 154 -12.13 -16.11 -8.93
C SER A 154 -11.02 -15.28 -8.29
N ALA A 155 -9.83 -15.86 -8.12
CA ALA A 155 -8.66 -15.17 -7.55
C ALA A 155 -8.15 -13.98 -8.38
N LEU A 156 -8.55 -13.88 -9.65
CA LEU A 156 -8.22 -12.75 -10.54
C LEU A 156 -9.23 -11.61 -10.47
N LEU A 157 -10.33 -11.79 -9.72
CA LEU A 157 -11.31 -10.75 -9.47
C LEU A 157 -10.73 -9.72 -8.51
N TYR A 158 -10.99 -8.44 -8.80
CA TYR A 158 -10.58 -7.32 -7.99
C TYR A 158 -11.73 -6.31 -7.87
N LEU A 159 -12.04 -5.90 -6.64
CA LEU A 159 -13.16 -5.01 -6.32
C LEU A 159 -12.63 -3.71 -5.72
N GLU A 160 -12.59 -2.65 -6.52
CA GLU A 160 -12.08 -1.37 -6.08
C GLU A 160 -13.18 -0.50 -5.45
N PRO A 161 -13.16 -0.21 -4.14
CA PRO A 161 -14.14 0.66 -3.53
C PRO A 161 -13.93 2.11 -3.97
N MET A 162 -15.01 2.76 -4.37
CA MET A 162 -15.04 4.15 -4.85
C MET A 162 -15.56 5.10 -3.78
N SER A 163 -15.31 6.40 -3.95
CA SER A 163 -15.76 7.45 -3.01
C SER A 163 -17.29 7.57 -2.92
N ASP A 164 -18.03 7.18 -3.96
CA ASP A 164 -19.49 7.23 -4.02
C ASP A 164 -20.17 5.97 -3.46
N LYS A 165 -19.43 5.15 -2.69
CA LYS A 165 -19.87 3.85 -2.14
C LYS A 165 -20.21 2.80 -3.20
N SER A 166 -19.70 2.98 -4.42
CA SER A 166 -19.74 1.93 -5.44
C SER A 166 -18.44 1.12 -5.46
N PHE A 167 -18.46 0.01 -6.17
CA PHE A 167 -17.30 -0.83 -6.44
C PHE A 167 -17.04 -0.83 -7.94
N SER A 168 -15.82 -0.49 -8.36
CA SER A 168 -15.35 -0.82 -9.69
C SER A 168 -14.94 -2.28 -9.71
N VAL A 169 -15.45 -3.04 -10.66
CA VAL A 169 -15.21 -4.50 -10.74
C VAL A 169 -14.22 -4.74 -11.87
N HIS A 170 -13.11 -5.38 -11.53
CA HIS A 170 -12.04 -5.71 -12.46
C HIS A 170 -11.81 -7.22 -12.48
N TYR A 171 -11.41 -7.73 -13.63
CA TYR A 171 -11.00 -9.11 -13.81
C TYR A 171 -9.68 -9.12 -14.58
N ASP A 172 -8.65 -9.74 -13.98
CA ASP A 172 -7.30 -9.86 -14.57
C ASP A 172 -6.73 -8.53 -15.12
N GLY A 173 -6.93 -7.45 -14.36
CA GLY A 173 -6.49 -6.10 -14.73
C GLY A 173 -7.47 -5.30 -15.62
N TYR A 174 -8.42 -5.94 -16.28
CA TYR A 174 -9.43 -5.27 -17.10
C TYR A 174 -10.63 -4.84 -16.25
N GLN A 175 -11.15 -3.63 -16.47
CA GLN A 175 -12.41 -3.22 -15.84
C GLN A 175 -13.57 -3.90 -16.56
N ILE A 176 -14.39 -4.67 -15.84
CA ILE A 176 -15.55 -5.38 -16.39
C ILE A 176 -16.88 -4.67 -16.09
N GLY A 177 -16.89 -3.81 -15.08
CA GLY A 177 -18.07 -3.01 -14.75
C GLY A 177 -17.93 -2.20 -13.47
N ARG A 178 -19.08 -1.74 -12.97
CA ARG A 178 -19.21 -1.00 -11.71
C ARG A 178 -20.56 -1.31 -11.06
N ILE A 179 -20.61 -1.40 -9.74
CA ILE A 179 -21.84 -1.68 -9.00
C ILE A 179 -21.97 -0.80 -7.76
N LYS A 180 -23.17 -0.31 -7.50
CA LYS A 180 -23.55 0.39 -6.27
C LYS A 180 -24.83 -0.23 -5.74
N LEU A 181 -24.74 -0.94 -4.62
CA LEU A 181 -25.87 -1.62 -3.97
C LEU A 181 -26.40 -0.86 -2.75
N SER A 182 -25.73 0.23 -2.34
CA SER A 182 -26.08 0.99 -1.15
C SER A 182 -26.35 2.49 -1.44
N GLY A 183 -27.26 3.08 -0.66
CA GLY A 183 -27.72 4.48 -0.78
C GLY A 183 -29.00 4.66 -1.58
N ASN A 184 -29.39 5.91 -1.86
CA ASN A 184 -30.69 6.26 -2.46
C ASN A 184 -30.86 5.78 -3.91
N LYS A 185 -29.77 5.58 -4.65
CA LYS A 185 -29.78 5.09 -6.03
C LYS A 185 -28.81 3.93 -6.15
N THR A 186 -29.35 2.75 -6.41
CA THR A 186 -28.56 1.56 -6.78
C THR A 186 -28.31 1.59 -8.29
N ARG A 187 -27.14 1.11 -8.73
CA ARG A 187 -26.83 1.05 -10.15
C ARG A 187 -25.77 0.01 -10.48
N MET A 188 -25.89 -0.62 -11.64
CA MET A 188 -24.91 -1.53 -12.22
C MET A 188 -24.55 -1.08 -13.63
N GLN A 189 -23.25 -0.94 -13.88
CA GLN A 189 -22.68 -0.63 -15.17
C GLN A 189 -22.15 -1.91 -15.80
N VAL A 190 -22.59 -2.19 -17.02
CA VAL A 190 -22.17 -3.33 -17.84
C VAL A 190 -21.54 -2.79 -19.12
N LEU A 191 -20.35 -3.29 -19.45
CA LEU A 191 -19.67 -2.97 -20.71
C LEU A 191 -20.18 -3.90 -21.82
N VAL A 192 -20.53 -3.31 -22.96
CA VAL A 192 -21.12 -3.99 -24.12
C VAL A 192 -20.26 -3.67 -25.36
N GLY A 193 -19.43 -4.64 -25.77
CA GLY A 193 -18.47 -4.43 -26.86
C GLY A 193 -17.31 -3.51 -26.46
N LEU A 194 -16.70 -2.85 -27.44
CA LEU A 194 -15.52 -1.98 -27.22
C LEU A 194 -15.88 -0.62 -26.58
N HIS A 195 -17.05 -0.06 -26.90
CA HIS A 195 -17.41 1.31 -26.52
C HIS A 195 -18.84 1.46 -25.96
N GLY A 196 -19.62 0.38 -25.95
CA GLY A 196 -20.97 0.41 -25.40
C GLY A 196 -20.94 0.29 -23.89
N MET A 197 -21.73 1.12 -23.21
CA MET A 197 -21.99 1.00 -21.78
C MET A 197 -23.50 0.95 -21.59
N LYS A 198 -23.97 -0.04 -20.84
CA LYS A 198 -25.35 -0.11 -20.38
C LYS A 198 -25.40 0.09 -18.87
N LEU A 199 -26.24 1.02 -18.45
CA LEU A 199 -26.48 1.32 -17.04
C LEU A 199 -27.84 0.77 -16.65
N TYR A 200 -27.88 -0.02 -15.59
CA TYR A 200 -29.08 -0.51 -14.94
C TYR A 200 -29.21 0.22 -13.60
N GLU A 201 -30.36 0.80 -13.29
CA GLU A 201 -30.56 1.60 -12.08
C GLU A 201 -31.81 1.17 -11.32
N ASN A 202 -31.77 1.33 -9.98
CA ASN A 202 -32.88 1.09 -9.06
C ASN A 202 -33.51 -0.32 -9.15
N LEU A 203 -32.71 -1.31 -9.52
CA LEU A 203 -33.11 -2.72 -9.50
C LEU A 203 -32.92 -3.33 -8.10
N THR A 204 -33.57 -4.46 -7.86
CA THR A 204 -33.31 -5.30 -6.68
C THR A 204 -31.95 -6.01 -6.80
N VAL A 205 -31.46 -6.57 -5.70
CA VAL A 205 -30.17 -7.26 -5.69
C VAL A 205 -30.21 -8.49 -6.57
N GLU A 206 -31.31 -9.23 -6.54
CA GLU A 206 -31.56 -10.43 -7.36
C GLU A 206 -31.52 -10.09 -8.85
N GLU A 207 -32.16 -8.99 -9.24
CA GLU A 207 -32.13 -8.51 -10.62
C GLU A 207 -30.71 -8.13 -11.07
N TYR A 208 -29.90 -7.54 -10.19
CA TYR A 208 -28.48 -7.29 -10.49
C TYR A 208 -27.69 -8.60 -10.60
N VAL A 209 -27.97 -9.60 -9.76
CA VAL A 209 -27.34 -10.92 -9.82
C VAL A 209 -27.55 -11.57 -11.18
N GLU A 210 -28.76 -11.49 -11.75
CA GLU A 210 -29.02 -12.02 -13.10
C GLU A 210 -28.14 -11.39 -14.19
N LYS A 211 -27.74 -10.13 -14.01
CA LYS A 211 -26.91 -9.39 -14.99
C LYS A 211 -25.42 -9.69 -14.86
N ILE A 212 -24.97 -10.46 -13.86
CA ILE A 212 -23.57 -10.88 -13.71
C ILE A 212 -23.07 -11.64 -14.96
N SER A 213 -23.96 -12.38 -15.63
CA SER A 213 -23.67 -13.08 -16.88
C SER A 213 -23.05 -12.16 -17.96
N PHE A 214 -23.44 -10.88 -18.02
CA PHE A 214 -22.86 -9.93 -18.96
C PHE A 214 -21.41 -9.58 -18.63
N TRP A 215 -21.08 -9.41 -17.35
CA TRP A 215 -19.70 -9.19 -16.91
C TRP A 215 -18.82 -10.40 -17.20
N ILE A 216 -19.31 -11.61 -17.00
CA ILE A 216 -18.58 -12.84 -17.34
C ILE A 216 -18.31 -12.91 -18.84
N LYS A 217 -19.32 -12.61 -19.66
CA LYS A 217 -19.15 -12.57 -21.12
C LYS A 217 -18.08 -11.55 -21.53
N HIS A 218 -18.07 -10.37 -20.90
CA HIS A 218 -17.07 -9.35 -21.17
C HIS A 218 -15.67 -9.75 -20.69
N ALA A 219 -15.54 -10.31 -19.47
CA ALA A 219 -14.27 -10.83 -18.96
C ALA A 219 -13.66 -11.87 -19.90
N LYS A 220 -14.47 -12.83 -20.38
CA LYS A 220 -14.03 -13.84 -21.35
C LYS A 220 -13.61 -13.23 -22.70
N HIS A 221 -14.21 -12.12 -23.09
CA HIS A 221 -13.81 -11.42 -24.30
C HIS A 221 -12.43 -10.77 -24.11
N CYS A 222 -12.21 -10.06 -23.00
CA CYS A 222 -10.94 -9.42 -22.69
C CYS A 222 -9.76 -10.40 -22.57
N LEU A 223 -9.99 -11.64 -22.12
CA LEU A 223 -8.94 -12.66 -22.00
C LEU A 223 -8.55 -13.34 -23.33
N ARG A 224 -9.32 -13.12 -24.40
CA ARG A 224 -9.03 -13.70 -25.72
C ARG A 224 -8.06 -12.85 -26.54
N ASP A 225 -7.88 -11.59 -26.17
CA ASP A 225 -6.98 -10.62 -26.80
C ASP A 225 -5.60 -10.63 -26.12
#